data_AF-A0A6H1UDN0-F1
#
_entry.id   AF-A0A6H1UDN0-F1
#
_cell.length_a   1.000
_cell.length_b   1.000
_cell.length_c   1.000
_cell.angle_alpha   90.00
_cell.angle_beta   90.00
_cell.angle_gamma   90.00
#
_symmetry.space_group_name_H-M   'P 1'
#
loop_
_entity.id
_entity.type
_entity.pdbx_description
1 polymer ?
#
loop_
_entity_poly.entity_id
_entity_poly.type
_entity_poly.pdbx_seq_one_letter_code
_entity_poly.pdbx_strand_id
1 'polypeptide(L)'
;MRSWALGVVLIAVTATTYAQNSYPKYYNNVDHMPAYQQALVKEDWYLPTAQQRALVAGLLSTDLVRPEYQWKVQQMVYDPNFYEGIRRVGSEVACLIFRYSKRYYERTTCNSSTTSKKIEAAPFIDKDNQFFAKPLIIESPTKLSGNEDLRYQFWIPAGNAYAQSKRHYPVQRLGHDYKNANPDDLVLTTFVTIYEKKDNTWRKFKLSNQPITMVLKIPSIDKIAKNKTAQQAFRQTEHSVRILDYRE
;
A
#
# COMPACT_ATOMS: atom_id res chain seq x y z
N MET A 1 46.48 2.19 -46.13
CA MET A 1 45.03 1.87 -46.19
C MET A 1 44.46 1.97 -44.79
N ARG A 2 43.32 2.65 -44.69
CA ARG A 2 42.51 2.83 -43.48
C ARG A 2 42.09 1.47 -42.90
N SER A 3 42.03 1.37 -41.58
CA SER A 3 40.85 0.87 -40.86
C SER A 3 41.00 1.12 -39.37
N TRP A 4 40.16 2.02 -38.88
CA TRP A 4 39.84 2.20 -37.47
C TRP A 4 38.98 1.02 -37.03
N ALA A 5 39.35 0.37 -35.92
CA ALA A 5 38.44 -0.48 -35.18
C ALA A 5 38.49 -0.07 -33.72
N LEU A 6 37.56 0.81 -33.33
CA LEU A 6 37.19 1.03 -31.94
C LEU A 6 36.65 -0.30 -31.39
N GLY A 7 37.44 -0.98 -30.56
CA GLY A 7 36.98 -2.05 -29.70
C GLY A 7 36.52 -1.47 -28.37
N VAL A 8 35.26 -1.03 -28.29
CA VAL A 8 34.57 -0.80 -27.01
C VAL A 8 34.12 -2.16 -26.50
N VAL A 9 34.74 -2.65 -25.42
CA VAL A 9 34.19 -3.77 -24.64
C VAL A 9 34.19 -3.39 -23.16
N LEU A 10 33.01 -2.95 -22.73
CA LEU A 10 32.35 -3.22 -21.45
C LEU A 10 33.22 -3.28 -20.20
N ILE A 11 33.29 -2.15 -19.50
CA ILE A 11 33.42 -2.13 -18.04
C ILE A 11 32.08 -2.62 -17.47
N ALA A 12 31.94 -3.94 -17.31
CA ALA A 12 30.88 -4.53 -16.51
C ALA A 12 31.38 -4.64 -15.06
N VAL A 13 31.36 -3.53 -14.31
CA VAL A 13 31.68 -3.56 -12.89
C VAL A 13 30.70 -2.69 -12.10
N THR A 14 29.94 -3.40 -11.26
CA THR A 14 29.28 -2.99 -10.01
C THR A 14 28.05 -2.08 -10.08
N ALA A 15 26.88 -2.70 -10.16
CA ALA A 15 25.64 -2.15 -9.63
C ALA A 15 24.83 -3.20 -8.83
N THR A 16 25.50 -4.17 -8.18
CA THR A 16 24.83 -5.30 -7.52
C THR A 16 25.08 -5.45 -6.02
N THR A 17 25.81 -4.55 -5.36
CA THR A 17 26.14 -4.72 -3.92
C THR A 17 25.44 -3.76 -2.96
N TYR A 18 24.80 -2.70 -3.45
CA TYR A 18 24.03 -1.79 -2.57
C TYR A 18 22.57 -2.21 -2.34
N ALA A 19 22.03 -3.13 -3.14
CA ALA A 19 20.66 -3.63 -3.02
C ALA A 19 20.55 -4.92 -2.17
N GLN A 20 21.67 -5.50 -1.73
CA GLN A 20 21.69 -6.79 -1.01
C GLN A 20 21.81 -6.65 0.52
N ASN A 21 22.27 -5.50 1.04
CA ASN A 21 22.58 -5.34 2.47
C ASN A 21 21.68 -4.35 3.23
N SER A 22 20.57 -3.93 2.63
CA SER A 22 19.57 -3.03 3.25
C SER A 22 18.17 -3.64 3.31
N TYR A 23 18.10 -4.98 3.31
CA TYR A 23 16.92 -5.74 3.69
C TYR A 23 16.78 -5.65 5.22
N PRO A 24 15.69 -5.11 5.79
CA PRO A 24 15.51 -5.15 7.23
C PRO A 24 15.30 -6.61 7.64
N LYS A 25 16.07 -7.09 8.62
CA LYS A 25 15.96 -8.42 9.26
C LYS A 25 14.59 -8.75 9.89
N TYR A 26 13.56 -7.92 9.65
CA TYR A 26 12.26 -7.94 10.33
C TYR A 26 11.31 -9.02 9.80
N TYR A 27 11.51 -9.49 8.57
CA TYR A 27 10.61 -10.42 7.86
C TYR A 27 10.84 -11.91 8.16
N ASN A 28 11.67 -12.25 9.14
CA ASN A 28 12.08 -13.64 9.40
C ASN A 28 11.46 -14.21 10.69
N ASN A 29 10.57 -13.48 11.37
CA ASN A 29 10.15 -13.76 12.75
C ASN A 29 8.62 -13.83 12.96
N VAL A 30 7.80 -13.68 11.93
CA VAL A 30 6.33 -13.54 12.07
C VAL A 30 5.51 -14.59 11.28
N ASP A 31 6.17 -15.52 10.58
CA ASP A 31 5.63 -16.71 9.92
C ASP A 31 4.86 -17.69 10.86
N HIS A 32 4.67 -17.37 12.14
CA HIS A 32 4.19 -18.32 13.17
C HIS A 32 3.07 -17.83 14.12
N MET A 33 2.31 -16.77 13.84
CA MET A 33 1.27 -16.27 14.79
C MET A 33 -0.20 -16.67 14.46
N PRO A 34 -0.95 -17.34 15.39
CA PRO A 34 -2.34 -17.80 15.22
C PRO A 34 -3.42 -16.73 14.97
N ALA A 35 -3.15 -15.45 15.25
CA ALA A 35 -4.11 -14.35 15.03
C ALA A 35 -4.40 -14.10 13.54
N TYR A 36 -3.49 -14.55 12.67
CA TYR A 36 -3.50 -14.47 11.22
C TYR A 36 -4.72 -15.12 10.55
N GLN A 37 -5.08 -16.34 10.95
CA GLN A 37 -6.18 -17.09 10.32
C GLN A 37 -7.56 -16.51 10.66
N GLN A 38 -7.71 -15.85 11.81
CA GLN A 38 -9.01 -15.34 12.27
C GLN A 38 -9.39 -14.00 11.62
N ALA A 39 -8.41 -13.17 11.24
CA ALA A 39 -8.66 -11.86 10.62
C ALA A 39 -9.25 -11.96 9.20
N LEU A 40 -9.03 -13.09 8.51
CA LEU A 40 -9.47 -13.33 7.14
C LEU A 40 -10.91 -13.84 7.01
N VAL A 41 -11.43 -14.46 8.07
CA VAL A 41 -12.72 -15.19 8.07
C VAL A 41 -13.91 -14.27 8.30
N LYS A 42 -13.74 -13.13 8.96
CA LYS A 42 -14.85 -12.23 9.29
C LYS A 42 -15.11 -11.25 8.14
N GLU A 43 -16.13 -11.54 7.33
CA GLU A 43 -16.51 -10.74 6.16
C GLU A 43 -17.26 -9.42 6.48
N ASP A 44 -17.60 -9.14 7.74
CA ASP A 44 -18.39 -7.94 8.07
C ASP A 44 -17.54 -6.66 8.23
N TRP A 45 -18.08 -5.51 7.80
CA TRP A 45 -17.50 -4.20 8.11
C TRP A 45 -18.26 -3.49 9.23
N TYR A 46 -17.53 -2.90 10.17
CA TYR A 46 -17.97 -1.75 10.96
C TYR A 46 -16.75 -0.98 11.50
N LEU A 47 -16.97 0.18 12.16
CA LEU A 47 -16.00 0.95 12.97
C LEU A 47 -14.87 0.05 13.51
N PRO A 48 -13.59 0.49 13.50
CA PRO A 48 -12.46 -0.40 13.75
C PRO A 48 -12.73 -1.22 15.00
N THR A 49 -12.93 -2.53 14.82
CA THR A 49 -13.31 -3.41 15.93
C THR A 49 -12.19 -3.37 16.97
N ALA A 50 -12.46 -3.80 18.21
CA ALA A 50 -11.38 -3.93 19.20
C ALA A 50 -10.19 -4.77 18.66
N GLN A 51 -10.49 -5.78 17.83
CA GLN A 51 -9.50 -6.62 17.16
C GLN A 51 -8.69 -5.85 16.11
N GLN A 52 -9.33 -5.04 15.27
CA GLN A 52 -8.63 -4.21 14.28
C GLN A 52 -7.79 -3.11 14.95
N ARG A 53 -8.29 -2.52 16.02
CA ARG A 53 -7.53 -1.55 16.83
C ARG A 53 -6.29 -2.20 17.45
N ALA A 54 -6.42 -3.41 18.00
CA ALA A 54 -5.30 -4.16 18.54
C ALA A 54 -4.27 -4.52 17.44
N LEU A 55 -4.74 -4.88 16.25
CA LEU A 55 -3.89 -5.13 15.09
C LEU A 55 -3.08 -3.88 14.70
N VAL A 56 -3.76 -2.75 14.51
CA VAL A 56 -3.11 -1.46 14.18
C VAL A 56 -2.15 -1.05 15.29
N ALA A 57 -2.54 -1.21 16.56
CA ALA A 57 -1.66 -0.93 17.69
C ALA A 57 -0.38 -1.76 17.61
N GLY A 58 -0.49 -3.06 17.33
CA GLY A 58 0.67 -3.94 17.15
C GLY A 58 1.57 -3.50 16.00
N LEU A 59 0.99 -3.13 14.85
CA LEU A 59 1.75 -2.65 13.69
C LEU A 59 2.51 -1.35 14.01
N LEU A 60 1.82 -0.39 14.62
CA LEU A 60 2.40 0.92 14.97
C LEU A 60 3.39 0.86 16.13
N SER A 61 3.23 -0.08 17.06
CA SER A 61 4.16 -0.32 18.17
C SER A 61 5.40 -1.13 17.77
N THR A 62 5.51 -1.56 16.51
CA THR A 62 6.68 -2.33 16.06
C THR A 62 7.89 -1.42 15.90
N ASP A 63 8.97 -1.72 16.64
CA ASP A 63 10.25 -1.01 16.59
C ASP A 63 10.12 0.51 16.80
N LEU A 64 9.40 0.89 17.85
CA LEU A 64 9.30 2.29 18.25
C LEU A 64 10.68 2.90 18.45
N VAL A 65 10.88 4.12 17.93
CA VAL A 65 12.12 4.86 18.15
C VAL A 65 12.36 5.07 19.63
N ARG A 66 11.29 5.27 20.40
CA ARG A 66 11.33 5.42 21.86
C ARG A 66 10.11 4.77 22.53
N PRO A 67 10.27 4.07 23.66
CA PRO A 67 9.16 3.41 24.36
C PRO A 67 8.02 4.35 24.75
N GLU A 68 8.32 5.62 25.07
CA GLU A 68 7.31 6.60 25.43
C GLU A 68 6.33 6.89 24.28
N TYR A 69 6.64 6.59 23.02
CA TYR A 69 5.71 6.82 21.92
C TYR A 69 4.51 5.85 21.90
N GLN A 70 4.41 4.94 22.88
CA GLN A 70 3.23 4.09 23.03
C GLN A 70 1.93 4.91 23.19
N TRP A 71 1.96 6.08 23.83
CA TRP A 71 0.76 6.94 23.91
C TRP A 71 0.37 7.52 22.54
N LYS A 72 1.34 7.79 21.66
CA LYS A 72 1.08 8.22 20.27
C LYS A 72 0.43 7.10 19.46
N VAL A 73 0.87 5.86 19.67
CA VAL A 73 0.20 4.69 19.08
C VAL A 73 -1.26 4.63 19.51
N GLN A 74 -1.55 4.81 20.80
CA GLN A 74 -2.93 4.84 21.29
C GLN A 74 -3.74 5.97 20.63
N GLN A 75 -3.18 7.18 20.53
CA GLN A 75 -3.84 8.29 19.84
C GLN A 75 -4.22 7.92 18.39
N MET A 76 -3.30 7.33 17.63
CA MET A 76 -3.52 6.95 16.22
C MET A 76 -4.55 5.83 16.05
N VAL A 77 -4.55 4.84 16.96
CA VAL A 77 -5.49 3.70 16.92
C VAL A 77 -6.95 4.14 17.09
N TYR A 78 -7.18 5.27 17.73
CA TYR A 78 -8.51 5.88 17.88
C TYR A 78 -8.76 7.04 16.91
N ASP A 79 -7.78 7.41 16.08
CA ASP A 79 -7.93 8.50 15.11
C ASP A 79 -8.72 8.04 13.88
N PRO A 80 -9.92 8.61 13.61
CA PRO A 80 -10.71 8.24 12.45
C PRO A 80 -10.03 8.55 11.11
N ASN A 81 -9.13 9.55 11.06
CA ASN A 81 -8.39 9.91 9.85
C ASN A 81 -7.39 8.80 9.47
N PHE A 82 -6.81 8.09 10.45
CA PHE A 82 -5.94 6.95 10.14
C PHE A 82 -6.67 5.88 9.32
N TYR A 83 -7.90 5.54 9.74
CA TYR A 83 -8.74 4.56 9.03
C TYR A 83 -9.38 5.12 7.76
N GLU A 84 -9.64 6.42 7.68
CA GLU A 84 -9.99 7.07 6.40
C GLU A 84 -8.90 6.85 5.36
N GLY A 85 -7.64 7.08 5.72
CA GLY A 85 -6.53 6.88 4.80
C GLY A 85 -6.36 5.43 4.33
N ILE A 86 -6.50 4.45 5.23
CA ILE A 86 -6.52 3.01 4.88
C ILE A 86 -7.63 2.70 3.86
N ARG A 87 -8.83 3.24 4.08
CA ARG A 87 -9.95 3.01 3.18
C ARG A 87 -9.70 3.62 1.81
N ARG A 88 -9.25 4.88 1.80
CA ARG A 88 -9.00 5.64 0.58
C ARG A 88 -7.90 4.99 -0.26
N VAL A 89 -6.80 4.52 0.33
CA VAL A 89 -5.74 3.87 -0.46
C VAL A 89 -6.23 2.59 -1.14
N GLY A 90 -7.01 1.75 -0.42
CA GLY A 90 -7.63 0.56 -1.03
C GLY A 90 -8.63 0.91 -2.14
N SER A 91 -9.50 1.89 -1.89
CA SER A 91 -10.51 2.36 -2.85
C SER A 91 -9.92 2.99 -4.11
N GLU A 92 -8.84 3.75 -3.98
CA GLU A 92 -8.16 4.36 -5.12
C GLU A 92 -7.54 3.27 -6.01
N VAL A 93 -6.90 2.25 -5.41
CA VAL A 93 -6.42 1.09 -6.17
C VAL A 93 -7.57 0.38 -6.89
N ALA A 94 -8.73 0.18 -6.26
CA ALA A 94 -9.88 -0.41 -6.94
C ALA A 94 -10.43 0.42 -8.10
N CYS A 95 -10.42 1.75 -8.00
CA CYS A 95 -10.76 2.60 -9.14
C CYS A 95 -9.79 2.42 -10.29
N LEU A 96 -8.49 2.33 -9.99
CA LEU A 96 -7.46 2.11 -11.00
C LEU A 96 -7.68 0.77 -11.71
N ILE A 97 -7.92 -0.29 -10.96
CA ILE A 97 -8.25 -1.63 -11.49
C ILE A 97 -9.50 -1.58 -12.37
N PHE A 98 -10.54 -0.88 -11.91
CA PHE A 98 -11.77 -0.71 -12.69
C PHE A 98 -11.48 0.02 -14.01
N ARG A 99 -10.81 1.16 -13.97
CA ARG A 99 -10.51 1.97 -15.17
C ARG A 99 -9.65 1.19 -16.16
N TYR A 100 -8.65 0.46 -15.67
CA TYR A 100 -7.87 -0.46 -16.49
C TYR A 100 -8.76 -1.51 -17.17
N SER A 101 -9.61 -2.21 -16.39
CA SER A 101 -10.50 -3.25 -16.93
C SER A 101 -11.49 -2.74 -17.99
N LYS A 102 -11.88 -1.46 -17.91
CA LYS A 102 -12.80 -0.81 -18.87
C LYS A 102 -12.08 0.00 -19.94
N ARG A 103 -10.73 -0.01 -19.97
CA ARG A 103 -9.90 0.80 -20.87
C ARG A 103 -10.27 2.29 -20.84
N TYR A 104 -10.44 2.85 -19.65
CA TYR A 104 -10.66 4.29 -19.47
C TYR A 104 -9.33 5.04 -19.49
N TYR A 105 -9.39 6.34 -19.78
CA TYR A 105 -8.21 7.20 -19.76
C TYR A 105 -7.67 7.40 -18.34
N GLU A 106 -6.35 7.58 -18.24
CA GLU A 106 -5.62 7.84 -16.99
C GLU A 106 -6.15 9.08 -16.25
N ARG A 107 -6.15 8.98 -14.91
CA ARG A 107 -6.43 10.11 -14.01
C ARG A 107 -5.64 9.98 -12.72
N THR A 108 -5.28 11.09 -12.09
CA THR A 108 -4.51 11.10 -10.83
C THR A 108 -5.22 10.38 -9.68
N THR A 109 -6.53 10.59 -9.53
CA THR A 109 -7.37 9.93 -8.52
C THR A 109 -8.67 9.46 -9.14
N CYS A 110 -9.48 8.70 -8.41
CA CYS A 110 -10.74 8.16 -8.92
C CYS A 110 -11.67 9.26 -9.45
N ASN A 111 -11.71 10.39 -8.74
CA ASN A 111 -12.61 11.52 -9.00
C ASN A 111 -11.95 12.71 -9.69
N SER A 112 -10.67 12.64 -10.04
CA SER A 112 -10.02 13.73 -10.78
C SER A 112 -10.49 13.77 -12.24
N SER A 113 -10.25 14.89 -12.89
CA SER A 113 -10.31 14.98 -14.35
C SER A 113 -9.27 14.06 -14.99
N THR A 114 -9.51 13.69 -16.25
CA THR A 114 -8.56 12.96 -17.09
C THR A 114 -7.25 13.74 -17.21
N THR A 115 -6.12 13.08 -16.95
CA THR A 115 -4.79 13.70 -17.00
C THR A 115 -4.12 13.54 -18.35
N SER A 116 -4.51 12.53 -19.12
CA SER A 116 -3.93 12.22 -20.42
C SER A 116 -4.94 11.50 -21.32
N LYS A 117 -4.67 11.44 -22.64
CA LYS A 117 -5.43 10.56 -23.56
C LYS A 117 -4.93 9.11 -23.56
N LYS A 118 -4.01 8.75 -22.66
CA LYS A 118 -3.52 7.38 -22.53
C LYS A 118 -4.54 6.55 -21.75
N ILE A 119 -4.68 5.29 -22.15
CA ILE A 119 -5.49 4.31 -21.42
C ILE A 119 -4.77 4.00 -20.11
N GLU A 120 -5.54 3.88 -19.02
CA GLU A 120 -5.04 3.49 -17.71
C GLU A 120 -4.17 2.24 -17.82
N ALA A 121 -2.98 2.28 -17.21
CA ALA A 121 -2.06 1.15 -17.20
C ALA A 121 -2.54 0.07 -16.23
N ALA A 122 -2.08 -1.18 -16.44
CA ALA A 122 -2.39 -2.28 -15.55
C ALA A 122 -1.81 -2.01 -14.15
N PRO A 123 -2.61 -2.06 -13.08
CA PRO A 123 -2.09 -1.98 -11.72
C PRO A 123 -1.47 -3.32 -11.26
N PHE A 124 -1.46 -4.35 -12.12
CA PHE A 124 -0.75 -5.61 -11.92
C PHE A 124 0.05 -5.87 -13.17
N ILE A 125 1.38 -5.97 -13.03
CA ILE A 125 2.38 -6.14 -14.08
C ILE A 125 1.82 -6.89 -15.31
N ASP A 126 1.60 -6.16 -16.39
CA ASP A 126 1.91 -6.72 -17.70
C ASP A 126 3.43 -6.65 -17.85
N LYS A 127 4.06 -7.65 -18.48
CA LYS A 127 5.53 -7.87 -18.47
C LYS A 127 6.32 -6.63 -18.91
N ASP A 128 5.67 -5.76 -19.68
CA ASP A 128 6.23 -4.53 -20.24
C ASP A 128 5.75 -3.24 -19.51
N ASN A 129 4.85 -3.34 -18.53
CA ASN A 129 4.19 -2.21 -17.88
C ASN A 129 4.55 -2.09 -16.39
N GLN A 130 5.03 -0.90 -16.02
CA GLN A 130 5.35 -0.52 -14.64
C GLN A 130 4.10 -0.33 -13.80
N PHE A 131 4.16 -0.76 -12.54
CA PHE A 131 3.22 -0.32 -11.51
C PHE A 131 3.45 1.17 -11.27
N PHE A 132 2.68 2.01 -11.97
CA PHE A 132 2.79 3.48 -12.03
C PHE A 132 4.21 4.03 -12.30
N ALA A 133 4.31 5.08 -13.11
CA ALA A 133 5.58 5.82 -13.22
C ALA A 133 5.94 6.57 -11.92
N LYS A 134 4.98 6.73 -11.00
CA LYS A 134 5.10 7.48 -9.73
C LYS A 134 4.33 6.74 -8.63
N PRO A 135 4.78 6.78 -7.36
CA PRO A 135 4.06 6.11 -6.28
C PRO A 135 2.63 6.65 -6.13
N LEU A 136 1.69 5.78 -5.76
CA LEU A 136 0.37 6.22 -5.32
C LEU A 136 0.52 6.82 -3.93
N ILE A 137 0.07 8.05 -3.72
CA ILE A 137 0.15 8.75 -2.44
C ILE A 137 -1.24 9.23 -2.06
N ILE A 138 -1.70 8.84 -0.87
CA ILE A 138 -2.99 9.20 -0.29
C ILE A 138 -2.75 9.84 1.06
N GLU A 139 -3.24 11.06 1.22
CA GLU A 139 -3.14 11.79 2.48
C GLU A 139 -4.48 11.80 3.21
N SER A 140 -4.44 11.66 4.54
CA SER A 140 -5.60 11.81 5.40
C SER A 140 -5.24 12.64 6.66
N PRO A 141 -6.11 13.56 7.11
CA PRO A 141 -7.40 13.90 6.50
C PRO A 141 -7.25 14.55 5.12
N THR A 142 -8.25 14.35 4.26
CA THR A 142 -8.25 14.90 2.89
C THR A 142 -8.21 16.44 2.87
N LYS A 143 -8.80 17.06 3.89
CA LYS A 143 -8.78 18.50 4.12
C LYS A 143 -8.31 18.75 5.53
N LEU A 144 -7.30 19.60 5.68
CA LEU A 144 -6.74 19.93 6.98
C LEU A 144 -7.66 20.92 7.70
N SER A 145 -8.07 20.56 8.92
CA SER A 145 -8.70 21.50 9.85
C SER A 145 -7.64 22.14 10.75
N GLY A 146 -7.94 23.30 11.34
CA GLY A 146 -7.03 23.96 12.28
C GLY A 146 -6.73 23.12 13.54
N ASN A 147 -7.61 22.17 13.86
CA ASN A 147 -7.61 21.37 15.09
C ASN A 147 -6.94 19.99 14.91
N GLU A 148 -6.48 19.65 13.71
CA GLU A 148 -5.76 18.40 13.49
C GLU A 148 -4.33 18.49 14.03
N ASP A 149 -3.95 17.50 14.84
CA ASP A 149 -2.59 17.36 15.37
C ASP A 149 -1.77 16.34 14.57
N LEU A 150 -2.44 15.43 13.86
CA LEU A 150 -1.84 14.35 13.10
C LEU A 150 -2.32 14.38 11.64
N ARG A 151 -1.41 14.05 10.73
CA ARG A 151 -1.70 13.80 9.32
C ARG A 151 -0.95 12.55 8.89
N TYR A 152 -1.61 11.75 8.07
CA TYR A 152 -1.11 10.47 7.58
C TYR A 152 -0.91 10.54 6.08
N GLN A 153 0.20 9.98 5.61
CA GLN A 153 0.46 9.78 4.19
C GLN A 153 0.66 8.28 3.96
N PHE A 154 -0.34 7.67 3.34
CA PHE A 154 -0.32 6.30 2.88
C PHE A 154 0.26 6.27 1.47
N TRP A 155 1.16 5.34 1.18
CA TRP A 155 1.73 5.26 -0.15
C TRP A 155 2.05 3.83 -0.58
N ILE A 156 1.93 3.60 -1.89
CA ILE A 156 2.31 2.36 -2.55
C ILE A 156 3.46 2.69 -3.52
N PRO A 157 4.63 2.02 -3.40
CA PRO A 157 5.80 2.31 -4.24
C PRO A 157 5.51 2.06 -5.72
N ALA A 158 6.20 2.81 -6.59
CA ALA A 158 6.17 2.60 -8.04
C ALA A 158 7.28 1.66 -8.54
N GLY A 159 7.11 1.15 -9.77
CA GLY A 159 8.18 0.56 -10.59
C GLY A 159 8.13 -0.95 -10.83
N ASN A 160 9.10 -1.44 -11.63
CA ASN A 160 9.27 -2.84 -12.05
C ASN A 160 10.09 -3.71 -11.09
N ALA A 161 10.67 -3.10 -10.05
CA ALA A 161 11.60 -3.75 -9.13
C ALA A 161 10.99 -4.94 -8.36
N TYR A 162 9.67 -5.12 -8.48
CA TYR A 162 8.85 -6.10 -7.82
C TYR A 162 8.16 -7.07 -8.82
N ALA A 163 8.80 -7.43 -9.93
CA ALA A 163 8.31 -8.45 -10.89
C ALA A 163 7.61 -9.65 -10.20
N GLN A 164 6.57 -10.24 -10.80
CA GLN A 164 5.76 -11.35 -10.22
C GLN A 164 6.59 -12.52 -9.66
N SER A 165 7.84 -12.67 -10.10
CA SER A 165 8.82 -13.63 -9.57
C SER A 165 9.37 -13.30 -8.17
N LYS A 166 9.02 -12.14 -7.60
CA LYS A 166 9.42 -11.72 -6.24
C LYS A 166 8.21 -11.78 -5.32
N ARG A 167 8.39 -12.34 -4.11
CA ARG A 167 7.32 -12.62 -3.13
C ARG A 167 6.55 -11.39 -2.61
N HIS A 168 7.08 -10.18 -2.76
CA HIS A 168 6.50 -8.96 -2.18
C HIS A 168 6.21 -7.93 -3.27
N TYR A 169 5.20 -8.19 -4.09
CA TYR A 169 4.72 -7.24 -5.09
C TYR A 169 3.73 -6.25 -4.43
N PRO A 170 3.74 -4.93 -4.77
CA PRO A 170 2.88 -3.96 -4.09
C PRO A 170 1.39 -4.26 -4.21
N VAL A 171 0.98 -5.00 -5.25
CA VAL A 171 -0.40 -5.42 -5.49
C VAL A 171 -0.43 -6.85 -6.06
N GLN A 172 -0.73 -7.87 -5.27
CA GLN A 172 -0.73 -9.28 -5.72
C GLN A 172 -2.04 -10.00 -5.42
N ARG A 173 -2.24 -11.20 -5.97
CA ARG A 173 -3.35 -12.08 -5.52
C ARG A 173 -3.03 -12.67 -4.16
N LEU A 174 -4.06 -12.94 -3.37
CA LEU A 174 -3.95 -13.53 -2.03
C LEU A 174 -3.39 -14.96 -2.10
N GLY A 175 -3.81 -15.75 -3.09
CA GLY A 175 -3.37 -17.13 -3.25
C GLY A 175 -4.09 -18.13 -2.33
N HIS A 176 -3.69 -19.40 -2.39
CA HIS A 176 -4.41 -20.52 -1.77
C HIS A 176 -4.02 -20.81 -0.31
N ASP A 177 -3.03 -20.10 0.24
CA ASP A 177 -2.50 -20.36 1.57
C ASP A 177 -3.47 -19.98 2.71
N TYR A 178 -4.59 -19.34 2.37
CA TYR A 178 -5.55 -18.77 3.29
C TYR A 178 -6.88 -19.51 3.26
N LYS A 179 -7.04 -20.48 4.17
CA LYS A 179 -8.30 -21.24 4.33
C LYS A 179 -9.46 -20.26 4.62
N ASN A 180 -10.53 -20.36 3.83
CA ASN A 180 -11.77 -19.55 3.88
C ASN A 180 -11.70 -18.12 3.32
N ALA A 181 -10.60 -17.70 2.68
CA ALA A 181 -10.56 -16.45 1.91
C ALA A 181 -10.63 -16.75 0.41
N ASN A 182 -11.17 -15.80 -0.38
CA ASN A 182 -11.13 -15.93 -1.84
C ASN A 182 -9.67 -15.79 -2.33
N PRO A 183 -9.07 -16.81 -2.96
CA PRO A 183 -7.68 -16.77 -3.40
C PRO A 183 -7.41 -15.69 -4.46
N ASP A 184 -8.45 -15.24 -5.16
CA ASP A 184 -8.36 -14.18 -6.17
C ASP A 184 -8.53 -12.77 -5.58
N ASP A 185 -8.82 -12.63 -4.28
CA ASP A 185 -8.74 -11.32 -3.62
C ASP A 185 -7.31 -10.77 -3.74
N LEU A 186 -7.18 -9.45 -3.66
CA LEU A 186 -5.91 -8.79 -3.87
C LEU A 186 -5.33 -8.32 -2.54
N VAL A 187 -4.00 -8.34 -2.48
CA VAL A 187 -3.18 -7.94 -1.36
C VAL A 187 -2.37 -6.72 -1.77
N LEU A 188 -2.50 -5.63 -1.01
CA LEU A 188 -1.80 -4.37 -1.22
C LEU A 188 -0.75 -4.17 -0.12
N THR A 189 0.51 -3.97 -0.49
CA THR A 189 1.54 -3.53 0.47
C THR A 189 1.60 -2.00 0.47
N THR A 190 1.19 -1.41 1.57
CA THR A 190 1.10 0.04 1.76
C THR A 190 2.01 0.48 2.89
N PHE A 191 2.65 1.63 2.74
CA PHE A 191 3.50 2.23 3.76
C PHE A 191 2.84 3.48 4.34
N VAL A 192 3.13 3.79 5.60
CA VAL A 192 2.58 4.96 6.30
C VAL A 192 3.69 5.88 6.75
N THR A 193 3.57 7.16 6.40
CA THR A 193 4.33 8.25 7.03
C THR A 193 3.39 9.08 7.88
N ILE A 194 3.80 9.37 9.11
CA ILE A 194 3.04 10.19 10.05
C ILE A 194 3.66 11.59 10.07
N TYR A 195 2.81 12.60 10.09
CA TYR A 195 3.18 13.99 10.28
C TYR A 195 2.48 14.52 11.53
N GLU A 196 3.21 15.26 12.33
CA GLU A 196 2.69 15.96 13.50
C GLU A 196 2.77 17.47 13.27
N LYS A 197 1.75 18.18 13.75
CA LYS A 197 1.74 19.64 13.73
C LYS A 197 2.59 20.18 14.87
N LYS A 198 3.67 20.88 14.53
CA LYS A 198 4.56 21.56 15.49
C LYS A 198 4.82 22.98 15.03
N ASP A 199 4.56 23.96 15.90
CA ASP A 199 4.73 25.39 15.61
C ASP A 199 3.98 25.83 14.33
N ASN A 200 2.75 25.36 14.14
CA ASN A 200 1.94 25.53 12.92
C ASN A 200 2.56 24.97 11.62
N THR A 201 3.61 24.15 11.72
CA THR A 201 4.23 23.46 10.59
C THR A 201 4.04 21.95 10.69
N TRP A 202 3.72 21.29 9.58
CA TRP A 202 3.64 19.84 9.51
C TRP A 202 5.05 19.26 9.37
N ARG A 203 5.45 18.43 10.33
CA ARG A 203 6.77 17.79 10.33
C ARG A 203 6.61 16.29 10.38
N LYS A 204 7.47 15.56 9.66
CA LYS A 204 7.49 14.10 9.73
C LYS A 204 7.74 13.67 11.18
N PHE A 205 6.84 12.87 11.72
CA PHE A 205 6.96 12.26 13.02
C PHE A 205 7.54 10.86 12.86
N LYS A 206 8.75 10.65 13.37
CA LYS A 206 9.43 9.36 13.30
C LYS A 206 8.96 8.47 14.44
N LEU A 207 7.85 7.75 14.23
CA LEU A 207 7.30 6.81 15.21
C LEU A 207 8.17 5.56 15.38
N SER A 208 8.60 4.95 14.27
CA SER A 208 9.38 3.69 14.22
C SER A 208 10.74 3.89 13.53
N ASN A 209 11.72 3.02 13.84
CA ASN A 209 12.99 2.99 13.12
C ASN A 209 12.87 2.38 11.72
N GLN A 210 11.81 1.60 11.48
CA GLN A 210 11.47 1.04 10.16
C GLN A 210 10.27 1.75 9.53
N PRO A 211 10.10 1.67 8.20
CA PRO A 211 8.87 2.07 7.55
C PRO A 211 7.68 1.28 8.12
N ILE A 212 6.64 2.01 8.54
CA ILE A 212 5.38 1.40 8.99
C ILE A 212 4.72 0.77 7.76
N THR A 213 4.72 -0.56 7.72
CA THR A 213 4.17 -1.33 6.60
C THR A 213 2.83 -1.91 7.02
N MET A 214 1.85 -1.80 6.14
CA MET A 214 0.52 -2.36 6.30
C MET A 214 0.20 -3.16 5.06
N VAL A 215 -0.49 -4.27 5.26
CA VAL A 215 -0.97 -5.07 4.16
C VAL A 215 -2.48 -5.04 4.15
N LEU A 216 -3.06 -4.74 3.00
CA LEU A 216 -4.49 -4.56 2.86
C LEU A 216 -5.07 -5.61 1.93
N LYS A 217 -6.14 -6.27 2.33
CA LYS A 217 -6.96 -7.07 1.42
C LYS A 217 -7.98 -6.17 0.73
N ILE A 218 -8.08 -6.24 -0.59
CA ILE A 218 -9.17 -5.65 -1.37
C ILE A 218 -9.83 -6.74 -2.24
N PRO A 219 -11.03 -6.50 -2.78
CA PRO A 219 -11.70 -7.47 -3.65
C PRO A 219 -10.90 -7.87 -4.90
N SER A 220 -11.19 -9.04 -5.45
CA SER A 220 -10.62 -9.51 -6.72
C SER A 220 -10.85 -8.57 -7.90
N ILE A 221 -10.00 -8.67 -8.94
CA ILE A 221 -10.13 -7.92 -10.20
C ILE A 221 -11.53 -8.11 -10.80
N ASP A 222 -12.01 -9.35 -10.86
CA ASP A 222 -13.32 -9.67 -11.44
C ASP A 222 -14.46 -9.03 -10.63
N LYS A 223 -14.36 -9.03 -9.31
CA LYS A 223 -15.35 -8.40 -8.43
C LYS A 223 -15.35 -6.88 -8.62
N ILE A 224 -14.19 -6.27 -8.78
CA ILE A 224 -14.04 -4.84 -9.07
C ILE A 224 -14.60 -4.49 -10.45
N ALA A 225 -14.26 -5.26 -11.49
CA ALA A 225 -14.64 -5.01 -12.89
C ALA A 225 -16.14 -5.17 -13.17
N LYS A 226 -16.88 -5.88 -12.30
CA LYS A 226 -18.34 -6.05 -12.35
C LYS A 226 -19.12 -4.80 -11.94
N ASN A 227 -18.49 -3.80 -11.31
CA ASN A 227 -19.16 -2.53 -11.01
C ASN A 227 -19.59 -1.80 -12.28
N LYS A 228 -20.55 -0.87 -12.19
CA LYS A 228 -20.98 -0.07 -13.35
C LYS A 228 -20.08 1.14 -13.58
N THR A 229 -19.50 1.69 -12.51
CA THR A 229 -18.65 2.89 -12.56
C THR A 229 -17.43 2.78 -11.65
N ALA A 230 -16.39 3.58 -11.92
CA ALA A 230 -15.22 3.68 -11.05
C ALA A 230 -15.62 4.10 -9.63
N GLN A 231 -16.58 5.02 -9.49
CA GLN A 231 -17.08 5.45 -8.18
C GLN A 231 -17.80 4.35 -7.42
N GLN A 232 -18.48 3.41 -8.10
CA GLN A 232 -19.06 2.24 -7.44
C GLN A 232 -17.97 1.27 -6.97
N ALA A 233 -16.94 1.04 -7.80
CA ALA A 233 -15.76 0.26 -7.39
C ALA A 233 -15.02 0.89 -6.19
N PHE A 234 -14.89 2.22 -6.19
CA PHE A 234 -14.35 3.00 -5.06
C PHE A 234 -15.11 2.67 -3.79
N ARG A 235 -16.43 2.89 -3.80
CA ARG A 235 -17.29 2.73 -2.62
C ARG A 235 -17.32 1.29 -2.16
N GLN A 236 -17.52 0.33 -3.07
CA GLN A 236 -17.49 -1.09 -2.71
C GLN A 236 -16.20 -1.47 -1.99
N THR A 237 -15.05 -1.02 -2.51
CA THR A 237 -13.75 -1.30 -1.90
C THR A 237 -13.54 -0.53 -0.63
N GLU A 238 -14.07 0.69 -0.54
CA GLU A 238 -14.11 1.45 0.71
C GLU A 238 -14.73 0.55 1.77
N HIS A 239 -15.85 -0.10 1.43
CA HIS A 239 -16.57 -1.00 2.32
C HIS A 239 -15.96 -2.38 2.59
N SER A 240 -15.04 -2.83 1.76
CA SER A 240 -14.52 -4.21 1.82
C SER A 240 -13.01 -4.30 2.04
N VAL A 241 -12.29 -3.18 2.04
CA VAL A 241 -10.86 -3.15 2.39
C VAL A 241 -10.66 -3.58 3.84
N ARG A 242 -9.67 -4.42 4.07
CA ARG A 242 -9.31 -4.94 5.40
C ARG A 242 -7.81 -4.84 5.61
N ILE A 243 -7.40 -4.49 6.81
CA ILE A 243 -6.00 -4.66 7.22
C ILE A 243 -5.80 -6.15 7.44
N LEU A 244 -4.84 -6.72 6.72
CA LEU A 244 -4.33 -8.04 7.01
C LEU A 244 -3.24 -7.89 8.06
N ASP A 245 -3.27 -8.77 9.05
CA ASP A 245 -2.11 -9.00 9.90
C ASP A 245 -1.04 -9.77 9.12
N TYR A 246 -0.59 -9.20 8.02
CA TYR A 246 0.48 -9.75 7.20
C TYR A 246 1.78 -9.19 7.76
N ARG A 247 2.24 -9.86 8.81
CA ARG A 247 3.59 -9.68 9.30
C ARG A 247 4.27 -11.02 9.00
N GLU A 248 5.43 -10.99 8.35
CA GLU A 248 6.27 -12.17 8.02
C GLU A 248 7.33 -12.46 9.06
#